data_AF-A0A7G9YCV2-F1
#
_entry.id   AF-A0A7G9YCV2-F1
#
_cell.length_a   1.000
_cell.length_b   1.000
_cell.length_c   1.000
_cell.angle_alpha   90.00
_cell.angle_beta   90.00
_cell.angle_gamma   90.00
#
_symmetry.space_group_name_H-M   'P 1'
#
loop_
_entity.id
_entity.type
_entity.pdbx_description
1 polymer ?
#
loop_
_entity_poly.entity_id
_entity_poly.type
_entity_poly.pdbx_seq_one_letter_code
_entity_poly.pdbx_strand_id
1 'polypeptide(L)'
;MKKRKEKTYDKNVEKDFKAAQKSLNKLKKMKYACYEDAKRAANAWLSKHQSYQFEELSIEAKSRRMNGKRGRPKKGEELVTQYLVKAEIVADEQVIARKREKLGRFILATSDTGLTADEILSYYKSQSTVERGFRFLKDKSFHVSEVYLKKESRIEALAMIMVLCLFIYSITQQTLRQRLKDTGKFVRNQVNKPVQNPTMRWVFFLFRGITEATIRHGGASERGVANMTEELWDILSLMGDECEKYYV
;
A
#
# COMPACT_ATOMS: atom_id res chain seq x y z
N MET A 1 4.96 14.47 0.18
CA MET A 1 5.15 13.13 0.81
C MET A 1 6.16 13.16 1.96
N LYS A 2 7.33 13.80 1.79
CA LYS A 2 8.40 13.90 2.80
C LYS A 2 7.94 14.49 4.14
N LYS A 3 7.33 15.69 4.14
CA LYS A 3 6.79 16.35 5.36
C LYS A 3 5.83 15.47 6.19
N ARG A 4 4.97 14.67 5.53
CA ARG A 4 4.05 13.75 6.24
C ARG A 4 4.81 12.58 6.87
N LYS A 5 5.78 12.00 6.15
CA LYS A 5 6.61 10.90 6.67
C LYS A 5 7.52 11.38 7.80
N GLU A 6 8.06 12.60 7.73
CA GLU A 6 8.84 13.22 8.81
C GLU A 6 7.98 13.39 10.06
N LYS A 7 6.76 13.95 9.95
CA LYS A 7 5.85 14.09 11.09
C LYS A 7 5.49 12.74 11.73
N THR A 8 5.31 11.69 10.92
CA THR A 8 5.10 10.33 11.45
C THR A 8 6.35 9.78 12.11
N TYR A 9 7.53 10.07 11.55
CA TYR A 9 8.80 9.64 12.10
C TYR A 9 9.07 10.29 13.46
N ASP A 10 8.86 11.59 13.60
CA ASP A 10 9.05 12.31 14.88
C ASP A 10 8.15 11.70 15.98
N LYS A 11 6.88 11.44 15.66
CA LYS A 11 5.96 10.74 16.57
C LYS A 11 6.43 9.33 16.93
N ASN A 12 7.07 8.63 16.00
CA ASN A 12 7.60 7.29 16.24
C ASN A 12 8.87 7.35 17.11
N VAL A 13 9.75 8.35 16.92
CA VAL A 13 10.92 8.57 17.76
C VAL A 13 10.50 8.82 19.21
N GLU A 14 9.49 9.65 19.45
CA GLU A 14 8.97 9.88 20.81
C GLU A 14 8.40 8.60 21.46
N LYS A 15 7.66 7.81 20.69
CA LYS A 15 7.11 6.52 21.16
C LYS A 15 8.22 5.52 21.44
N ASP A 16 9.21 5.46 20.56
CA ASP A 16 10.36 4.58 20.68
C ASP A 16 11.21 4.96 21.89
N PHE A 17 11.42 6.25 22.15
CA PHE A 17 12.12 6.72 23.36
C PHE A 17 11.40 6.27 24.63
N LYS A 18 10.07 6.42 24.69
CA LYS A 18 9.27 5.92 25.82
C LYS A 18 9.36 4.39 25.97
N ALA A 19 9.43 3.65 24.87
CA ALA A 19 9.61 2.21 24.88
C ALA A 19 11.01 1.80 25.35
N ALA A 20 12.05 2.49 24.86
CA ALA A 20 13.43 2.32 25.27
C ALA A 20 13.61 2.61 26.77
N GLN A 21 13.01 3.67 27.30
CA GLN A 21 13.03 3.97 28.73
C GLN A 21 12.40 2.85 29.57
N LYS A 22 11.26 2.29 29.11
CA LYS A 22 10.63 1.14 29.77
C LYS A 22 11.52 -0.11 29.71
N SER A 23 12.16 -0.35 28.57
CA SER A 23 13.11 -1.45 28.37
C SER A 23 14.33 -1.32 29.28
N LEU A 24 14.91 -0.12 29.37
CA LEU A 24 16.01 0.21 30.27
C LEU A 24 15.62 0.02 31.73
N ASN A 25 14.41 0.44 32.13
CA ASN A 25 13.91 0.21 33.48
C ASN A 25 13.78 -1.28 33.84
N LYS A 26 13.56 -2.16 32.86
CA LYS A 26 13.63 -3.62 33.09
C LYS A 26 15.08 -4.06 33.28
N LEU A 27 16.01 -3.58 32.45
CA LEU A 27 17.45 -3.85 32.59
C LEU A 27 17.99 -3.42 33.96
N LYS A 28 17.62 -2.22 34.44
CA LYS A 28 18.01 -1.70 35.77
C LYS A 28 17.54 -2.58 36.94
N LYS A 29 16.44 -3.33 36.76
CA LYS A 29 15.86 -4.22 37.79
C LYS A 29 16.47 -5.63 37.77
N MET A 30 17.13 -6.01 36.67
CA MET A 30 17.79 -7.30 36.53
C MET A 30 19.02 -7.34 37.44
N LYS A 31 19.27 -8.52 38.01
CA LYS A 31 20.37 -8.75 38.94
C LYS A 31 21.33 -9.75 38.32
N TYR A 32 22.59 -9.40 38.27
CA TYR A 32 23.64 -10.19 37.64
C TYR A 32 24.58 -10.77 38.70
N ALA A 33 25.12 -11.96 38.42
CA ALA A 33 26.04 -12.66 39.33
C ALA A 33 27.43 -12.02 39.35
N CYS A 34 27.88 -11.45 38.22
CA CYS A 34 29.15 -10.74 38.14
C CYS A 34 29.02 -9.38 37.43
N TYR A 35 30.04 -8.53 37.63
CA TYR A 35 30.13 -7.22 36.99
C TYR A 35 30.12 -7.32 35.46
N GLU A 36 30.90 -8.26 34.91
CA GLU A 36 31.02 -8.44 33.46
C GLU A 36 29.70 -8.85 32.80
N ASP A 37 28.87 -9.65 33.48
CA ASP A 37 27.53 -10.01 32.97
C ASP A 37 26.61 -8.80 32.90
N ALA A 38 26.64 -7.93 33.92
CA ALA A 38 25.88 -6.68 33.93
C ALA A 38 26.33 -5.75 32.79
N LYS A 39 27.65 -5.62 32.59
CA LYS A 39 28.24 -4.82 31.51
C LYS A 39 27.89 -5.38 30.13
N ARG A 40 27.98 -6.69 29.94
CA ARG A 40 27.59 -7.37 28.70
C ARG A 40 26.12 -7.18 28.39
N ALA A 41 25.26 -7.25 29.39
CA ALA A 41 23.83 -7.00 29.22
C ALA A 41 23.53 -5.55 28.84
N ALA A 42 24.25 -4.57 29.41
CA ALA A 42 24.15 -3.16 29.02
C ALA A 42 24.59 -2.93 27.56
N ASN A 43 25.71 -3.53 27.13
CA ASN A 43 26.19 -3.44 25.74
C ASN A 43 25.25 -4.15 24.76
N ALA A 44 24.71 -5.31 25.12
CA ALA A 44 23.71 -6.02 24.34
C ALA A 44 22.38 -5.25 24.25
N TRP A 45 22.08 -4.40 25.23
CA TRP A 45 20.95 -3.49 25.18
C TRP A 45 21.22 -2.36 24.16
N LEU A 46 22.40 -1.73 24.18
CA LEU A 46 22.78 -0.69 23.21
C LEU A 46 22.75 -1.19 21.77
N SER A 47 23.26 -2.41 21.50
CA SER A 47 23.27 -2.95 20.14
C SER A 47 21.87 -3.13 19.55
N LYS A 48 20.86 -3.38 20.41
CA LYS A 48 19.44 -3.44 20.04
C LYS A 48 18.79 -2.06 19.92
N HIS A 49 19.35 -1.04 20.56
CA HIS A 49 18.80 0.32 20.67
C HIS A 49 19.76 1.35 20.06
N GLN A 50 20.18 1.12 18.81
CA GLN A 50 21.22 1.90 18.11
C GLN A 50 20.94 3.41 17.98
N SER A 51 19.70 3.87 18.21
CA SER A 51 19.34 5.29 18.19
C SER A 51 19.62 6.01 19.51
N TYR A 52 20.13 5.30 20.52
CA TYR A 52 20.33 5.82 21.88
C TYR A 52 21.71 5.44 22.39
N GLN A 53 22.24 6.28 23.27
CA GLN A 53 23.51 6.06 23.97
C GLN A 53 23.28 6.20 25.47
N PHE A 54 24.19 5.64 26.27
CA PHE A 54 24.19 5.93 27.71
C PHE A 54 24.87 7.25 27.96
N GLU A 55 24.21 8.16 28.67
CA GLU A 55 24.80 9.40 29.17
C GLU A 55 25.81 9.10 30.27
N GLU A 56 25.43 8.21 31.17
CA GLU A 56 26.30 7.62 32.18
C GLU A 56 25.94 6.14 32.34
N LEU A 57 26.96 5.28 32.41
CA LEU A 57 26.81 3.85 32.69
C LEU A 57 27.65 3.50 33.90
N SER A 58 27.00 3.14 35.00
CA SER A 58 27.61 2.60 36.20
C SER A 58 26.99 1.26 36.59
N ILE A 59 27.75 0.43 37.30
CA ILE A 59 27.30 -0.86 37.79
C ILE A 59 27.41 -0.84 39.31
N GLU A 60 26.27 -0.94 40.00
CA GLU A 60 26.22 -0.92 41.46
C GLU A 60 26.27 -2.36 42.00
N ALA A 61 27.19 -2.62 42.92
CA ALA A 61 27.23 -3.86 43.69
C ALA A 61 26.30 -3.74 44.92
N LYS A 62 25.37 -4.68 45.06
CA LYS A 62 24.49 -4.79 46.24
C LYS A 62 24.65 -6.16 46.88
N SER A 63 25.05 -6.18 48.14
CA SER A 63 25.13 -7.39 48.95
C SER A 63 23.75 -7.80 49.45
N ARG A 64 23.37 -9.06 49.26
CA ARG A 64 22.12 -9.64 49.78
C ARG A 64 22.41 -10.94 50.53
N ARG A 65 21.70 -11.17 51.63
CA ARG A 65 21.74 -12.47 52.34
C ARG A 65 21.27 -13.61 51.44
N MET A 66 21.97 -14.74 51.47
CA MET A 66 21.55 -15.99 50.80
C MET A 66 20.10 -16.38 51.16
N ASN A 67 19.71 -16.21 52.42
CA ASN A 67 18.46 -16.75 52.98
C ASN A 67 17.26 -15.78 52.93
N GLY A 68 17.37 -14.62 52.27
CA GLY A 68 16.25 -13.71 52.04
C GLY A 68 15.62 -13.02 53.27
N LYS A 69 16.14 -13.22 54.48
CA LYS A 69 15.59 -12.67 55.74
C LYS A 69 15.73 -11.13 55.82
N ARG A 70 14.70 -10.44 56.32
CA ARG A 70 14.70 -8.98 56.60
C ARG A 70 15.51 -8.68 57.89
N GLY A 71 16.30 -7.59 57.90
CA GLY A 71 17.03 -7.07 59.08
C GLY A 71 18.55 -6.85 58.87
N ARG A 72 19.28 -6.43 59.91
CA ARG A 72 20.76 -6.24 59.90
C ARG A 72 21.52 -7.59 59.95
N PRO A 73 22.47 -7.88 59.02
CA PRO A 73 23.19 -9.16 58.96
C PRO A 73 23.86 -9.51 60.29
N LYS A 74 23.86 -10.80 60.65
CA LYS A 74 24.62 -11.26 61.82
C LYS A 74 26.12 -11.27 61.47
N LYS A 75 26.98 -11.08 62.47
CA LYS A 75 28.45 -11.08 62.29
C LYS A 75 28.87 -12.46 61.77
N GLY A 76 29.46 -12.52 60.57
CA GLY A 76 29.89 -13.78 59.90
C GLY A 76 28.89 -14.42 58.93
N GLU A 77 27.76 -13.77 58.61
CA GLU A 77 26.78 -14.29 57.64
C GLU A 77 27.27 -14.10 56.19
N GLU A 78 27.28 -15.16 55.37
CA GLU A 78 27.65 -15.09 53.95
C GLU A 78 26.64 -14.24 53.15
N LEU A 79 27.17 -13.21 52.48
CA LEU A 79 26.42 -12.30 51.63
C LEU A 79 26.74 -12.60 50.17
N VAL A 80 25.69 -12.71 49.34
CA VAL A 80 25.82 -12.77 47.88
C VAL A 80 25.89 -11.36 47.33
N THR A 81 26.97 -11.04 46.63
CA THR A 81 27.08 -9.78 45.88
C THR A 81 26.33 -9.92 44.56
N GLN A 82 25.41 -9.01 44.30
CA GLN A 82 24.66 -8.92 43.04
C GLN A 82 24.96 -7.58 42.37
N TYR A 83 25.09 -7.59 41.06
CA TYR A 83 25.41 -6.39 40.27
C TYR A 83 24.15 -5.91 39.56
N LEU A 84 23.90 -4.59 39.60
CA LEU A 84 22.79 -3.96 38.88
C LEU A 84 23.30 -2.86 37.96
N VAL A 85 22.70 -2.76 36.78
CA VAL A 85 23.00 -1.70 35.82
C VAL A 85 22.30 -0.42 36.25
N LYS A 86 23.05 0.68 36.32
CA LYS A 86 22.53 2.03 36.51
C LYS A 86 22.98 2.86 35.32
N ALA A 87 22.01 3.27 34.52
CA ALA A 87 22.31 4.07 33.33
C ALA A 87 21.18 5.03 32.99
N GLU A 88 21.51 6.15 32.39
CA GLU A 88 20.54 7.06 31.75
C GLU A 88 20.78 7.06 30.25
N ILE A 89 19.72 7.20 29.47
CA ILE A 89 19.83 7.16 28.01
C ILE A 89 19.52 8.53 27.42
N VAL A 90 20.31 8.89 26.42
CA VAL A 90 20.12 10.07 25.60
C VAL A 90 19.98 9.63 24.15
N ALA A 91 19.19 10.39 23.38
CA ALA A 91 19.02 10.17 21.96
C ALA A 91 20.30 10.51 21.20
N ASP A 92 20.75 9.61 20.33
CA ASP A 92 21.83 9.90 19.40
C ASP A 92 21.26 10.70 18.22
N GLU A 93 21.40 12.02 18.31
CA GLU A 93 20.88 12.94 17.29
C GLU A 93 21.47 12.67 15.90
N GLN A 94 22.72 12.21 15.80
CA GLN A 94 23.36 11.92 14.52
C GLN A 94 22.74 10.69 13.86
N VAL A 95 22.50 9.63 14.63
CA VAL A 95 21.85 8.42 14.12
C VAL A 95 20.41 8.71 13.71
N ILE A 96 19.68 9.49 14.51
CA ILE A 96 18.30 9.90 14.20
C ILE A 96 18.29 10.78 12.94
N ALA A 97 19.20 11.73 12.80
CA ALA A 97 19.34 12.57 11.61
C ALA A 97 19.63 11.73 10.35
N ARG A 98 20.60 10.80 10.41
CA ARG A 98 20.92 9.90 9.28
C ARG A 98 19.74 9.03 8.87
N LYS A 99 18.96 8.53 9.84
CA LYS A 99 17.72 7.79 9.56
C LYS A 99 16.66 8.70 8.93
N ARG A 100 16.56 9.95 9.41
CA ARG A 100 15.64 10.97 8.89
C ARG A 100 15.94 11.31 7.43
N GLU A 101 17.21 11.43 7.05
CA GLU A 101 17.61 11.72 5.67
C GLU A 101 17.16 10.66 4.66
N LYS A 102 17.09 9.39 5.10
CA LYS A 102 16.65 8.27 4.27
C LYS A 102 15.13 8.20 4.11
N LEU A 103 14.37 8.95 4.90
CA LEU A 103 12.91 8.89 4.87
C LEU A 103 12.34 9.34 3.54
N GLY A 104 11.42 8.53 3.01
CA GLY A 104 10.73 8.83 1.76
C GLY A 104 11.58 8.61 0.50
N ARG A 105 12.80 8.06 0.64
CA ARG A 105 13.57 7.52 -0.47
C ARG A 105 13.22 6.03 -0.66
N PHE A 106 13.32 5.56 -1.89
CA PHE A 106 13.19 4.15 -2.25
C PHE A 106 14.20 3.86 -3.36
N ILE A 107 14.60 2.59 -3.50
CA ILE A 107 15.61 2.18 -4.46
C ILE A 107 14.90 1.56 -5.65
N LEU A 108 15.27 2.01 -6.85
CA LEU A 108 14.92 1.36 -8.10
C LEU A 108 16.20 0.79 -8.68
N ALA A 109 16.15 -0.47 -9.12
CA ALA A 109 17.25 -1.15 -9.77
C ALA A 109 16.77 -1.63 -11.14
N THR A 110 17.60 -1.45 -12.16
CA THR A 110 17.34 -1.91 -13.53
C THR A 110 18.62 -2.52 -14.08
N SER A 111 18.48 -3.55 -14.92
CA SER A 111 19.58 -4.10 -15.71
C SER A 111 19.86 -3.28 -16.98
N ASP A 112 18.94 -2.40 -17.36
CA ASP A 112 19.06 -1.54 -18.53
C ASP A 112 19.84 -0.27 -18.19
N THR A 113 21.02 -0.12 -18.81
CA THR A 113 21.94 1.02 -18.60
C THR A 113 21.63 2.22 -19.49
N GLY A 114 20.73 2.07 -20.48
CA GLY A 114 20.36 3.15 -21.40
C GLY A 114 19.30 4.10 -20.83
N LEU A 115 18.60 3.71 -19.76
CA LEU A 115 17.51 4.49 -19.18
C LEU A 115 18.02 5.59 -18.24
N THR A 116 17.44 6.77 -18.39
CA THR A 116 17.63 7.86 -17.44
C THR A 116 16.87 7.61 -16.14
N ALA A 117 17.29 8.29 -15.06
CA ALA A 117 16.62 8.18 -13.76
C ALA A 117 15.12 8.56 -13.82
N ASP A 118 14.77 9.56 -14.64
CA ASP A 118 13.39 10.02 -14.81
C ASP A 118 12.52 9.01 -15.56
N GLU A 119 13.07 8.34 -16.58
CA GLU A 119 12.38 7.26 -17.30
C GLU A 119 12.14 6.07 -16.38
N ILE A 120 13.15 5.64 -15.63
CA ILE A 120 13.03 4.55 -14.63
C ILE A 120 11.92 4.89 -13.63
N LEU A 121 11.90 6.13 -13.12
CA LEU A 121 10.88 6.58 -12.18
C LEU A 121 9.49 6.63 -12.83
N SER A 122 9.39 7.06 -14.08
CA SER A 122 8.15 7.14 -14.84
C SER A 122 7.55 5.74 -15.07
N TYR A 123 8.36 4.78 -15.50
CA TYR A 123 7.94 3.39 -15.69
C TYR A 123 7.49 2.75 -14.38
N TYR A 124 8.27 2.92 -13.30
CA TYR A 124 7.88 2.43 -11.98
C TYR A 124 6.54 3.01 -11.51
N LYS A 125 6.31 4.32 -11.69
CA LYS A 125 5.04 4.94 -11.33
C LYS A 125 3.88 4.44 -12.19
N SER A 126 4.14 4.11 -13.45
CA SER A 126 3.15 3.60 -14.40
C SER A 126 2.67 2.19 -14.06
N GLN A 127 3.45 1.40 -13.31
CA GLN A 127 3.03 0.08 -12.79
C GLN A 127 1.74 0.17 -11.95
N SER A 128 1.54 1.25 -11.21
CA SER A 128 0.31 1.48 -10.44
C SER A 128 -0.97 1.54 -11.31
N THR A 129 -0.83 1.85 -12.59
CA THR A 129 -1.94 1.83 -13.55
C THR A 129 -2.40 0.40 -13.81
N VAL A 130 -1.47 -0.55 -13.91
CA VAL A 130 -1.76 -1.98 -14.07
C VAL A 130 -2.46 -2.51 -12.80
N GLU A 131 -1.95 -2.15 -11.62
CA GLU A 131 -2.58 -2.51 -10.34
C GLU A 131 -4.02 -1.98 -10.22
N ARG A 132 -4.25 -0.76 -10.70
CA ARG A 132 -5.61 -0.18 -10.74
C ARG A 132 -6.50 -0.94 -11.71
N GLY A 133 -5.96 -1.48 -12.79
CA GLY A 133 -6.65 -2.38 -13.72
C GLY A 133 -7.23 -3.60 -13.00
N PHE A 134 -6.50 -4.23 -12.08
CA PHE A 134 -7.00 -5.36 -11.28
C PHE A 134 -8.18 -5.03 -10.37
N ARG A 135 -8.45 -3.74 -10.10
CA ARG A 135 -9.70 -3.33 -9.42
C ARG A 135 -10.93 -3.72 -10.23
N PHE A 136 -10.83 -3.75 -11.56
CA PHE A 136 -11.89 -4.20 -12.47
C PHE A 136 -12.32 -5.64 -12.16
N LEU A 137 -11.35 -6.56 -11.98
CA LEU A 137 -11.63 -7.97 -11.67
C LEU A 137 -12.36 -8.14 -10.32
N LYS A 138 -12.19 -7.18 -9.42
CA LYS A 138 -12.78 -7.16 -8.07
C LYS A 138 -14.01 -6.25 -8.00
N ASP A 139 -14.39 -5.59 -9.08
CA ASP A 139 -15.50 -4.65 -9.09
C ASP A 139 -16.82 -5.43 -9.08
N LYS A 140 -17.75 -5.02 -8.21
CA LYS A 140 -19.08 -5.66 -8.08
C LYS A 140 -19.90 -5.54 -9.36
N SER A 141 -19.60 -4.59 -10.24
CA SER A 141 -20.30 -4.38 -11.50
C SER A 141 -20.27 -5.59 -12.45
N PHE A 142 -19.29 -6.50 -12.29
CA PHE A 142 -19.18 -7.72 -13.09
C PHE A 142 -19.83 -8.94 -12.44
N HIS A 143 -20.38 -8.80 -11.22
CA HIS A 143 -21.08 -9.86 -10.49
C HIS A 143 -20.27 -11.17 -10.35
N VAL A 144 -18.94 -11.12 -10.49
CA VAL A 144 -18.07 -12.31 -10.41
C VAL A 144 -18.18 -13.00 -9.05
N SER A 145 -18.37 -12.23 -7.99
CA SER A 145 -18.59 -12.75 -6.64
C SER A 145 -19.87 -13.57 -6.50
N GLU A 146 -20.81 -13.44 -7.43
CA GLU A 146 -22.08 -14.18 -7.44
C GLU A 146 -21.97 -15.52 -8.20
N VAL A 147 -20.86 -15.73 -8.91
CA VAL A 147 -20.58 -16.97 -9.65
C VAL A 147 -19.83 -17.95 -8.75
N TYR A 148 -20.54 -18.96 -8.24
CA TYR A 148 -19.96 -20.01 -7.41
C TYR A 148 -19.43 -21.17 -8.24
N LEU A 149 -18.10 -21.30 -8.30
CA LEU A 149 -17.42 -22.39 -9.00
C LEU A 149 -16.80 -23.37 -8.00
N LYS A 150 -17.11 -24.66 -8.12
CA LYS A 150 -16.63 -25.72 -7.21
C LYS A 150 -15.28 -26.33 -7.62
N LYS A 151 -14.95 -26.31 -8.91
CA LYS A 151 -13.73 -26.94 -9.44
C LYS A 151 -12.67 -25.88 -9.73
N GLU A 152 -11.43 -26.14 -9.33
CA GLU A 152 -10.29 -25.25 -9.55
C GLU A 152 -10.11 -24.90 -11.03
N SER A 153 -10.18 -25.88 -11.94
CA SER A 153 -10.06 -25.64 -13.38
C SER A 153 -11.10 -24.66 -13.95
N ARG A 154 -12.31 -24.61 -13.36
CA ARG A 154 -13.33 -23.64 -13.76
C ARG A 154 -13.00 -22.23 -13.25
N ILE A 155 -12.44 -22.14 -12.04
CA ILE A 155 -12.00 -20.87 -11.45
C ILE A 155 -10.88 -20.27 -12.30
N GLU A 156 -9.91 -21.09 -12.72
CA GLU A 156 -8.82 -20.67 -13.60
C GLU A 156 -9.34 -20.19 -14.96
N ALA A 157 -10.26 -20.95 -15.58
CA ALA A 157 -10.86 -20.55 -16.85
C ALA A 157 -11.61 -19.22 -16.75
N LEU A 158 -12.42 -19.03 -15.69
CA LEU A 158 -13.13 -17.76 -15.47
C LEU A 158 -12.13 -16.61 -15.24
N ALA A 159 -11.08 -16.83 -14.46
CA ALA A 159 -10.05 -15.81 -14.22
C ALA A 159 -9.36 -15.39 -15.53
N MET A 160 -9.05 -16.35 -16.41
CA MET A 160 -8.47 -16.06 -17.73
C MET A 160 -9.43 -15.22 -18.59
N ILE A 161 -10.70 -15.60 -18.68
CA ILE A 161 -11.73 -14.84 -19.41
C ILE A 161 -11.84 -13.42 -18.85
N MET A 162 -11.86 -13.26 -17.54
CA MET A 162 -11.95 -11.95 -16.89
C MET A 162 -10.74 -11.06 -17.19
N VAL A 163 -9.54 -11.63 -17.26
CA VAL A 163 -8.32 -10.92 -17.67
C VAL A 163 -8.38 -10.51 -19.14
N LEU A 164 -8.87 -11.38 -20.02
CA LEU A 164 -9.09 -11.05 -21.45
C LEU A 164 -10.11 -9.91 -21.60
N CYS A 165 -11.22 -9.94 -20.85
CA CYS A 165 -12.18 -8.85 -20.83
C CYS A 165 -11.55 -7.53 -20.37
N LEU A 166 -10.72 -7.56 -19.33
CA LEU A 166 -9.97 -6.37 -18.87
C LEU A 166 -9.00 -5.85 -19.94
N PHE A 167 -8.37 -6.74 -20.69
CA PHE A 167 -7.48 -6.37 -21.79
C PHE A 167 -8.24 -5.66 -22.91
N ILE A 168 -9.35 -6.25 -23.39
CA ILE A 168 -10.23 -5.63 -24.39
C ILE A 168 -10.69 -4.27 -23.91
N TYR A 169 -11.17 -4.19 -22.67
CA TYR A 169 -11.63 -2.94 -22.07
C TYR A 169 -10.58 -1.83 -22.06
N SER A 170 -9.33 -2.20 -21.75
CA SER A 170 -8.21 -1.26 -21.69
C SER A 170 -7.86 -0.73 -23.07
N ILE A 171 -7.86 -1.61 -24.09
CA ILE A 171 -7.65 -1.23 -25.49
C ILE A 171 -8.77 -0.32 -25.96
N THR A 172 -10.04 -0.73 -25.81
CA THR A 172 -11.19 0.08 -26.26
C THR A 172 -11.19 1.45 -25.60
N GLN A 173 -10.86 1.53 -24.30
CA GLN A 173 -10.74 2.80 -23.60
C GLN A 173 -9.62 3.68 -24.17
N GLN A 174 -8.46 3.09 -24.45
CA GLN A 174 -7.33 3.81 -25.03
C GLN A 174 -7.69 4.33 -26.42
N THR A 175 -8.25 3.48 -27.26
CA THR A 175 -8.68 3.81 -28.63
C THR A 175 -9.69 4.95 -28.63
N LEU A 176 -10.77 4.84 -27.85
CA LEU A 176 -11.79 5.89 -27.78
C LEU A 176 -11.20 7.22 -27.29
N ARG A 177 -10.36 7.19 -26.25
CA ARG A 177 -9.72 8.42 -25.73
C ARG A 177 -8.78 9.06 -26.74
N GLN A 178 -8.07 8.26 -27.52
CA GLN A 178 -7.19 8.77 -28.57
C GLN A 178 -8.03 9.45 -29.67
N ARG A 179 -9.07 8.75 -30.16
CA ARG A 179 -9.98 9.28 -31.18
C ARG A 179 -10.70 10.55 -30.73
N LEU A 180 -11.13 10.63 -29.48
CA LEU A 180 -11.75 11.85 -28.91
C LEU A 180 -10.78 13.04 -28.90
N LYS A 181 -9.50 12.80 -28.60
CA LYS A 181 -8.47 13.85 -28.66
C LYS A 181 -8.21 14.30 -30.09
N ASP A 182 -8.03 13.35 -31.00
CA ASP A 182 -7.68 13.63 -32.40
C ASP A 182 -8.81 14.36 -33.13
N THR A 183 -10.07 14.03 -32.81
CA THR A 183 -11.26 14.67 -33.42
C THR A 183 -11.76 15.90 -32.67
N GLY A 184 -11.23 16.17 -31.47
CA GLY A 184 -11.73 17.25 -30.61
C GLY A 184 -13.15 17.02 -30.06
N LYS A 185 -13.71 15.81 -30.20
CA LYS A 185 -15.03 15.45 -29.65
C LYS A 185 -14.97 15.16 -28.14
N PHE A 186 -16.13 15.10 -27.49
CA PHE A 186 -16.26 14.88 -26.05
C PHE A 186 -17.38 13.90 -25.74
N VAL A 187 -17.28 13.22 -24.59
CA VAL A 187 -18.37 12.43 -23.97
C VAL A 187 -18.76 13.11 -22.67
N ARG A 188 -20.05 13.21 -22.37
CA ARG A 188 -20.56 13.74 -21.09
C ARG A 188 -20.29 12.74 -19.98
N ASN A 189 -19.75 13.19 -18.86
CA ASN A 189 -19.54 12.34 -17.68
C ASN A 189 -20.79 12.24 -16.79
N GLN A 190 -20.68 11.57 -15.64
CA GLN A 190 -21.76 11.39 -14.66
C GLN A 190 -22.37 12.69 -14.11
N VAL A 191 -21.63 13.80 -14.18
CA VAL A 191 -22.09 15.15 -13.78
C VAL A 191 -22.36 16.04 -14.99
N ASN A 192 -22.57 15.42 -16.16
CA ASN A 192 -22.92 16.05 -17.43
C ASN A 192 -21.86 17.05 -17.97
N LYS A 193 -20.59 16.89 -17.58
CA LYS A 193 -19.48 17.70 -18.10
C LYS A 193 -18.81 17.01 -19.31
N PRO A 194 -18.44 17.75 -20.36
CA PRO A 194 -17.72 17.20 -21.50
C PRO A 194 -16.31 16.77 -21.10
N VAL A 195 -15.94 15.53 -21.42
CA VAL A 195 -14.61 14.97 -21.15
C VAL A 195 -14.06 14.19 -22.34
N GLN A 196 -12.73 14.21 -22.52
CA GLN A 196 -12.01 13.41 -23.53
C GLN A 196 -11.34 12.16 -22.94
N ASN A 197 -11.49 11.97 -21.62
CA ASN A 197 -10.94 10.82 -20.89
C ASN A 197 -12.03 9.93 -20.26
N PRO A 198 -13.13 9.59 -20.96
CA PRO A 198 -14.17 8.74 -20.39
C PRO A 198 -13.61 7.36 -20.01
N THR A 199 -14.25 6.69 -19.06
CA THR A 199 -13.97 5.27 -18.79
C THR A 199 -14.90 4.42 -19.64
N MET A 200 -14.45 3.26 -20.11
CA MET A 200 -15.34 2.35 -20.84
C MET A 200 -16.52 1.88 -19.99
N ARG A 201 -16.41 1.97 -18.65
CA ARG A 201 -17.50 1.63 -17.72
C ARG A 201 -18.66 2.58 -17.91
N TRP A 202 -18.31 3.85 -18.00
CA TRP A 202 -19.27 4.91 -18.19
C TRP A 202 -19.88 4.82 -19.59
N VAL A 203 -19.06 4.59 -20.61
CA VAL A 203 -19.56 4.37 -21.97
C VAL A 203 -20.56 3.21 -22.00
N PHE A 204 -20.20 2.01 -21.52
CA PHE A 204 -21.16 0.89 -21.48
C PHE A 204 -22.41 1.16 -20.65
N PHE A 205 -22.31 1.98 -19.61
CA PHE A 205 -23.49 2.42 -18.85
C PHE A 205 -24.43 3.26 -19.70
N LEU A 206 -23.93 4.17 -20.54
CA LEU A 206 -24.75 4.96 -21.47
C LEU A 206 -25.48 4.05 -22.48
N PHE A 207 -24.82 2.98 -22.94
CA PHE A 207 -25.40 2.02 -23.88
C PHE A 207 -26.43 1.05 -23.24
N ARG A 208 -26.54 0.98 -21.90
CA ARG A 208 -27.47 0.07 -21.21
C ARG A 208 -28.95 0.38 -21.50
N GLY A 209 -29.26 1.63 -21.84
CA GLY A 209 -30.62 2.06 -22.15
C GLY A 209 -31.09 1.69 -23.56
N ILE A 210 -30.18 1.23 -24.42
CA ILE A 210 -30.49 0.87 -25.80
C ILE A 210 -31.25 -0.45 -25.84
N THR A 211 -32.37 -0.47 -26.54
CA THR A 211 -33.22 -1.66 -26.67
C THR A 211 -33.66 -1.84 -28.11
N GLU A 212 -33.71 -3.09 -28.58
CA GLU A 212 -34.36 -3.44 -29.85
C GLU A 212 -35.89 -3.32 -29.70
N ALA A 213 -36.50 -2.53 -30.58
CA ALA A 213 -37.94 -2.39 -30.69
C ALA A 213 -38.40 -3.05 -31.99
N THR A 214 -39.37 -3.96 -31.88
CA THR A 214 -40.05 -4.52 -33.05
C THR A 214 -41.45 -3.94 -33.14
N ILE A 215 -41.72 -3.18 -34.19
CA ILE A 215 -43.04 -2.62 -34.47
C ILE A 215 -43.73 -3.54 -35.48
N ARG A 216 -44.92 -4.04 -35.13
CA ARG A 216 -45.74 -4.86 -36.02
C ARG A 216 -46.97 -4.07 -36.48
N HIS A 217 -47.07 -3.81 -37.77
CA HIS A 217 -48.24 -3.18 -38.38
C HIS A 217 -48.65 -3.95 -39.64
N GLY A 218 -49.93 -4.36 -39.72
CA GLY A 218 -50.51 -4.90 -40.95
C GLY A 218 -49.85 -6.16 -41.54
N GLY A 219 -49.14 -6.96 -40.73
CA GLY A 219 -48.41 -8.14 -41.19
C GLY A 219 -46.93 -7.89 -41.54
N ALA A 220 -46.49 -6.64 -41.58
CA ALA A 220 -45.08 -6.27 -41.65
C ALA A 220 -44.48 -6.12 -40.23
N SER A 221 -43.25 -6.58 -40.04
CA SER A 221 -42.47 -6.33 -38.84
C SER A 221 -41.25 -5.48 -39.19
N GLU A 222 -41.15 -4.31 -38.57
CA GLU A 222 -39.97 -3.46 -38.65
C GLU A 222 -39.20 -3.58 -37.34
N ARG A 223 -37.89 -3.81 -37.45
CA ARG A 223 -36.97 -3.83 -36.31
C ARG A 223 -36.18 -2.53 -36.31
N GLY A 224 -36.06 -1.91 -35.16
CA GLY A 224 -35.27 -0.69 -34.98
C GLY A 224 -34.69 -0.60 -33.58
N VAL A 225 -33.74 0.31 -33.40
CA VAL A 225 -33.11 0.56 -32.11
C VAL A 225 -33.78 1.74 -31.42
N ALA A 226 -34.28 1.52 -30.20
CA ALA A 226 -34.86 2.56 -29.35
C ALA A 226 -33.82 3.11 -28.37
N ASN A 227 -34.05 4.36 -27.93
CA ASN A 227 -33.19 5.11 -26.99
C ASN A 227 -31.77 5.38 -27.46
N MET A 228 -31.52 5.31 -28.78
CA MET A 228 -30.26 5.71 -29.37
C MET A 228 -30.20 7.23 -29.52
N THR A 229 -29.26 7.88 -28.83
CA THR A 229 -29.06 9.33 -28.88
C THR A 229 -27.94 9.70 -29.85
N GLU A 230 -27.87 10.97 -30.27
CA GLU A 230 -26.77 11.46 -31.13
C GLU A 230 -25.40 11.24 -30.48
N GLU A 231 -25.28 11.42 -29.16
CA GLU A 231 -24.04 11.17 -28.42
C GLU A 231 -23.60 9.69 -28.50
N LEU A 232 -24.55 8.75 -28.51
CA LEU A 232 -24.25 7.32 -28.62
C LEU A 232 -23.80 6.96 -30.05
N TRP A 233 -24.42 7.54 -31.08
CA TRP A 233 -23.95 7.41 -32.46
C TRP A 233 -22.56 8.02 -32.65
N ASP A 234 -22.31 9.19 -32.08
CA ASP A 234 -20.99 9.82 -32.09
C ASP A 234 -19.92 8.92 -31.46
N ILE A 235 -20.24 8.27 -30.33
CA ILE A 235 -19.33 7.31 -29.71
C ILE A 235 -19.09 6.11 -30.60
N LEU A 236 -20.13 5.53 -31.23
CA LEU A 236 -19.97 4.38 -32.13
C LEU A 236 -19.10 4.72 -33.35
N SER A 237 -19.31 5.88 -33.97
CA SER A 237 -18.50 6.32 -35.11
C SER A 237 -17.02 6.49 -34.76
N LEU A 238 -16.72 6.91 -33.53
CA LEU A 238 -15.34 6.99 -33.04
C LEU A 238 -14.73 5.62 -32.75
N MET A 239 -15.56 4.62 -32.45
CA MET A 239 -15.12 3.23 -32.21
C MET A 239 -14.94 2.45 -33.51
N GLY A 240 -15.62 2.86 -34.59
CA GLY A 240 -15.46 2.38 -35.96
C GLY A 240 -16.69 1.64 -36.49
N ASP A 241 -16.76 1.54 -37.82
CA ASP A 241 -17.93 1.04 -38.57
C ASP A 241 -18.34 -0.39 -38.16
N GLU A 242 -17.40 -1.24 -37.75
CA GLU A 242 -17.70 -2.59 -37.26
C GLU A 242 -18.55 -2.56 -35.97
N CYS A 243 -18.40 -1.55 -35.13
CA CYS A 243 -19.24 -1.38 -33.95
C CYS A 243 -20.64 -0.88 -34.31
N GLU A 244 -20.76 -0.01 -35.31
CA GLU A 244 -22.04 0.53 -35.78
C GLU A 244 -22.96 -0.56 -36.33
N LYS A 245 -22.41 -1.55 -37.04
CA LYS A 245 -23.17 -2.68 -37.63
C LYS A 245 -23.98 -3.50 -36.62
N TYR A 246 -23.67 -3.44 -35.33
CA TYR A 246 -24.45 -4.13 -34.30
C TYR A 246 -25.73 -3.40 -33.91
N TYR A 247 -25.90 -2.14 -34.35
CA TYR A 247 -26.99 -1.24 -33.97
C TYR A 247 -27.81 -0.75 -35.18
N VAL A 248 -27.53 -1.26 -36.38
CA VAL A 248 -28.23 -0.97 -37.65
C VAL A 248 -28.78 -2.28 -38.19
#